data_AF-A0A8J6NIS0-F1
#
_entry.id   AF-A0A8J6NIS0-F1
#
_cell.length_a   1.000
_cell.length_b   1.000
_cell.length_c   1.000
_cell.angle_alpha   90.00
_cell.angle_beta   90.00
_cell.angle_gamma   90.00
#
_symmetry.space_group_name_H-M   'P 1'
#
loop_
_entity.id
_entity.type
_entity.pdbx_description
1 polymer ?
#
loop_
_entity_poly.entity_id
_entity_poly.type
_entity_poly.pdbx_seq_one_letter_code
_entity_poly.pdbx_strand_id
1 'polypeptide(L)'
;MDENMLLKRITVNPKIFNGKPIIRGRRLAVEHVLGMLAAGDNVETILEGYPWLEKEDIQACLIYARRMVGHERIETLPMESYA
;
A
#
# COMPACT_ATOMS: atom_id res chain seq x y z
N MET A 1 -7.43 13.92 9.35
CA MET A 1 -7.91 12.60 9.81
C MET A 1 -6.81 11.95 10.62
N ASP A 2 -7.17 11.18 11.65
CA ASP A 2 -6.21 10.38 12.42
C ASP A 2 -5.63 9.22 11.57
N GLU A 3 -4.34 8.95 11.71
CA GLU A 3 -3.64 7.91 10.92
C GLU A 3 -4.23 6.52 11.16
N ASN A 4 -4.60 6.20 12.40
CA ASN A 4 -5.17 4.88 12.71
C ASN A 4 -6.55 4.72 12.10
N MET A 5 -7.33 5.80 11.96
CA MET A 5 -8.62 5.76 11.25
C MET A 5 -8.44 5.50 9.75
N LEU A 6 -7.40 6.06 9.11
CA LEU A 6 -7.09 5.76 7.71
C LEU A 6 -6.68 4.31 7.53
N LEU A 7 -5.86 3.77 8.42
CA LEU A 7 -5.42 2.37 8.33
C LEU A 7 -6.55 1.34 8.48
N LYS A 8 -7.66 1.68 9.14
CA LYS A 8 -8.86 0.81 9.17
C LYS A 8 -9.47 0.58 7.78
N ARG A 9 -9.15 1.43 6.79
CA ARG A 9 -9.56 1.23 5.40
C ARG A 9 -8.76 0.10 4.73
N ILE A 10 -7.61 -0.28 5.27
CA ILE A 10 -6.84 -1.43 4.79
C ILE A 10 -7.24 -2.67 5.59
N THR A 11 -7.64 -3.70 4.87
CA THR A 11 -8.16 -4.95 5.43
C THR A 11 -7.39 -6.12 4.82
N VAL A 12 -7.38 -7.25 5.53
CA VAL A 12 -6.76 -8.49 5.04
C VAL A 12 -7.81 -9.59 5.07
N ASN A 13 -7.94 -10.31 3.96
CA ASN A 13 -8.80 -11.48 3.87
C ASN A 13 -8.01 -12.62 3.21
N PRO A 14 -7.71 -13.73 3.92
CA PRO A 14 -6.95 -14.86 3.36
C PRO A 14 -7.58 -15.45 2.09
N LYS A 15 -8.89 -15.30 1.90
CA LYS A 15 -9.63 -15.78 0.72
C LYS A 15 -9.50 -14.87 -0.51
N ILE A 16 -8.94 -13.67 -0.36
CA ILE A 16 -8.77 -12.68 -1.44
C ILE A 16 -7.28 -12.44 -1.63
N PHE A 17 -6.79 -12.61 -2.87
CA PHE A 17 -5.39 -12.42 -3.23
C PHE A 17 -4.40 -13.10 -2.25
N ASN A 18 -4.75 -14.28 -1.74
CA ASN A 18 -3.94 -15.02 -0.77
C ASN A 18 -3.55 -14.20 0.48
N GLY A 19 -4.45 -13.34 0.96
CA GLY A 19 -4.21 -12.52 2.16
C GLY A 19 -3.45 -11.22 1.92
N LYS A 20 -3.28 -10.78 0.66
CA LYS A 20 -2.73 -9.44 0.40
C LYS A 20 -3.60 -8.35 1.04
N PRO A 21 -3.00 -7.24 1.53
CA PRO A 21 -3.75 -6.08 1.99
C PRO A 21 -4.62 -5.48 0.88
N ILE A 22 -5.90 -5.29 1.19
CA ILE A 22 -6.93 -4.81 0.27
C ILE A 22 -7.72 -3.64 0.86
N ILE A 23 -8.30 -2.81 -0.02
CA ILE A 23 -9.03 -1.61 0.36
C ILE A 23 -10.47 -1.96 0.72
N ARG A 24 -10.86 -1.75 1.98
CA ARG A 24 -12.23 -1.89 2.53
C ARG A 24 -12.89 -3.24 2.17
N GLY A 25 -12.13 -4.32 2.14
CA GLY A 25 -12.59 -5.67 1.79
C GLY A 25 -12.87 -5.89 0.30
N ARG A 26 -12.61 -4.89 -0.55
CA ARG A 26 -12.81 -4.97 -2.00
C ARG A 26 -11.60 -5.58 -2.68
N ARG A 27 -11.78 -6.16 -3.87
CA ARG A 27 -10.72 -6.84 -4.63
C ARG A 27 -9.76 -5.86 -5.34
N LEU A 28 -9.30 -4.84 -4.63
CA LEU A 28 -8.25 -3.92 -5.05
C LEU A 28 -7.14 -3.93 -3.99
N ALA A 29 -5.96 -4.43 -4.38
CA ALA A 29 -4.83 -4.56 -3.49
C ALA A 29 -4.12 -3.21 -3.26
N VAL A 30 -3.58 -3.01 -2.06
CA VAL A 30 -2.73 -1.84 -1.74
C VAL A 30 -1.56 -1.74 -2.72
N GLU A 31 -0.91 -2.87 -2.98
CA GLU A 31 0.19 -3.00 -3.95
C GLU A 31 -0.19 -2.48 -5.34
N HIS A 32 -1.43 -2.71 -5.80
CA HIS A 32 -1.88 -2.26 -7.10
C HIS A 32 -2.01 -0.73 -7.18
N VAL A 33 -2.55 -0.11 -6.13
CA VAL A 33 -2.62 1.36 -6.03
C VAL A 33 -1.23 1.98 -5.98
N LEU A 34 -0.31 1.39 -5.21
CA LEU A 34 1.09 1.85 -5.18
C LEU A 34 1.77 1.67 -6.53
N GLY A 35 1.45 0.60 -7.27
CA GLY A 35 1.95 0.37 -8.62
C GLY A 35 1.49 1.43 -9.62
N MET A 36 0.22 1.82 -9.60
CA MET A 36 -0.31 2.92 -10.43
C MET A 36 0.39 4.25 -10.12
N LEU A 37 0.53 4.58 -8.83
CA LEU A 37 1.27 5.77 -8.41
C LEU A 37 2.74 5.74 -8.87
N ALA A 38 3.40 4.58 -8.79
CA ALA A 38 4.77 4.41 -9.26
C ALA A 38 4.91 4.53 -10.78
N ALA A 39 3.87 4.18 -11.53
CA ALA A 39 3.80 4.35 -12.98
C ALA A 39 3.56 5.81 -13.41
N GLY A 40 3.28 6.71 -12.47
CA GLY A 40 3.07 8.14 -12.71
C GLY A 40 1.61 8.57 -12.74
N ASP A 41 0.66 7.67 -12.45
CA ASP A 41 -0.74 8.05 -12.31
C ASP A 41 -0.92 9.00 -11.13
N ASN A 42 -1.72 10.06 -11.31
CA ASN A 42 -2.12 10.93 -10.22
C ASN A 42 -3.37 10.39 -9.50
N VAL A 43 -3.70 11.01 -8.36
CA VAL A 43 -4.82 10.60 -7.51
C VAL A 43 -6.14 10.66 -8.28
N GLU A 44 -6.35 11.71 -9.06
CA GLU A 44 -7.58 11.97 -9.80
C GLU A 44 -7.82 10.88 -10.86
N THR A 45 -6.79 10.53 -11.64
CA THR A 45 -6.85 9.44 -12.64
C THR A 45 -7.18 8.09 -12.00
N ILE A 46 -6.60 7.80 -10.83
CA ILE A 46 -6.90 6.55 -10.10
C ILE A 46 -8.37 6.55 -9.63
N LEU A 47 -8.87 7.67 -9.12
CA LEU A 47 -10.27 7.80 -8.67
C LEU A 47 -11.26 7.68 -9.84
N GLU A 48 -10.93 8.18 -11.02
CA GLU A 48 -11.72 8.01 -12.24
C GLU A 48 -11.80 6.53 -12.66
N GLY A 49 -10.69 5.79 -12.57
CA GLY A 49 -10.65 4.35 -12.86
C GLY A 49 -11.41 3.49 -11.85
N TYR A 50 -11.60 3.99 -10.63
CA TYR A 50 -12.29 3.29 -9.54
C TYR A 50 -13.31 4.21 -8.84
N PRO A 51 -14.54 4.35 -9.38
CA PRO A 51 -15.52 5.33 -8.86
C PRO A 51 -15.97 5.14 -7.40
N TRP A 52 -15.71 3.95 -6.82
CA TRP A 52 -16.01 3.66 -5.42
C TRP A 52 -14.88 4.08 -4.48
N LEU A 53 -13.68 4.35 -5.01
CA LEU A 53 -12.48 4.69 -4.27
C LEU A 53 -12.59 6.12 -3.74
N GLU A 54 -12.08 6.34 -2.54
CA GLU A 54 -12.00 7.66 -1.94
C GLU A 54 -10.54 8.10 -1.82
N LYS A 55 -10.27 9.41 -1.80
CA LYS A 55 -8.90 9.94 -1.66
C LYS A 55 -8.21 9.40 -0.41
N GLU A 56 -8.97 9.21 0.67
CA GLU A 56 -8.53 8.63 1.93
C GLU A 56 -8.09 7.18 1.79
N ASP A 57 -8.63 6.41 0.83
CA ASP A 57 -8.17 5.05 0.56
C ASP A 57 -6.74 5.05 -0.03
N ILE A 58 -6.45 6.00 -0.91
CA ILE A 58 -5.10 6.17 -1.49
C ILE A 58 -4.12 6.64 -0.40
N GLN A 59 -4.54 7.58 0.46
CA GLN A 59 -3.75 7.98 1.62
C GLN A 59 -3.47 6.79 2.57
N ALA A 60 -4.48 5.94 2.82
CA ALA A 60 -4.32 4.75 3.64
C ALA A 60 -3.31 3.77 3.03
N CYS A 61 -3.28 3.63 1.69
CA CYS A 61 -2.27 2.81 0.99
C CYS A 61 -0.85 3.33 1.23
N LEU A 62 -0.64 4.65 1.11
CA LEU A 62 0.66 5.29 1.35
C LEU A 62 1.12 5.14 2.81
N ILE A 63 0.22 5.34 3.76
CA ILE A 63 0.51 5.17 5.20
C ILE A 63 0.85 3.71 5.50
N TYR A 64 0.10 2.77 4.95
CA TYR A 64 0.38 1.34 5.09
C TYR A 64 1.79 1.00 4.58
N ALA A 65 2.13 1.47 3.37
CA ALA A 65 3.46 1.27 2.79
C ALA A 65 4.57 1.86 3.68
N ARG A 66 4.39 3.11 4.14
CA ARG A 66 5.33 3.78 5.03
C ARG A 66 5.55 2.99 6.33
N ARG A 67 4.49 2.44 6.94
CA ARG A 67 4.62 1.62 8.15
C ARG A 67 5.36 0.32 7.86
N MET A 68 5.07 -0.36 6.75
CA MET A 68 5.76 -1.58 6.36
C MET A 68 7.27 -1.36 6.21
N VAL A 69 7.66 -0.33 5.45
CA VAL A 69 9.07 0.01 5.24
C VAL A 69 9.73 0.53 6.52
N GLY A 70 9.02 1.33 7.32
CA GLY A 70 9.54 1.85 8.60
C GLY A 70 9.81 0.77 9.66
N HIS A 71 9.21 -0.42 9.52
CA HIS A 71 9.48 -1.58 10.36
C HIS A 71 10.50 -2.55 9.76
N GLU A 72 10.96 -2.31 8.53
CA GLU A 72 11.96 -3.13 7.87
C GLU A 72 13.34 -2.86 8.46
N ARG A 73 14.08 -3.92 8.79
CA ARG A 73 15.49 -3.84 9.20
C ARG A 73 16.36 -4.32 8.06
N ILE A 74 17.22 -3.45 7.57
CA ILE A 74 18.20 -3.79 6.54
C ILE A 74 19.46 -4.30 7.26
N GLU A 75 19.68 -5.61 7.22
CA GLU A 75 20.96 -6.19 7.67
C GLU A 75 21.98 -6.08 6.53
N THR A 76 22.98 -5.21 6.70
CA THR A 76 24.11 -5.16 5.77
C THR A 76 24.97 -6.40 5.98
N LEU A 77 25.05 -7.28 4.99
CA LEU A 77 26.08 -8.31 5.00
C LEU A 77 27.44 -7.60 4.85
N PRO A 78 28.43 -7.90 5.72
CA PRO A 78 29.76 -7.33 5.56
C PRO A 78 30.29 -7.72 4.19
N MET A 79 30.62 -6.72 3.39
CA MET A 79 31.27 -6.94 2.11
C MET A 79 32.66 -7.49 2.42
N GLU A 80 32.87 -8.79 2.23
CA GLU A 80 34.23 -9.33 2.25
C GLU A 80 35.02 -8.63 1.15
N SER A 81 35.97 -7.80 1.56
CA SER A 81 36.97 -7.23 0.68
C SER A 81 37.80 -8.40 0.15
N TYR A 82 37.47 -8.89 -1.05
CA TYR A 82 38.41 -9.70 -1.82
C TYR A 82 39.58 -8.79 -2.21
N ALA A 83 40.62 -8.82 -1.38
CA ALA A 83 41.93 -8.25 -1.65
C ALA A 83 42.74 -9.17 -2.56
#